data_AF-Q6V4C3-F1
#
_entry.id   AF-Q6V4C3-F1
#
_cell.length_a   1.000
_cell.length_b   1.000
_cell.length_c   1.000
_cell.angle_alpha   90.00
_cell.angle_beta   90.00
_cell.angle_gamma   90.00
#
_symmetry.space_group_name_H-M   'P 1'
#
loop_
_entity.id
_entity.type
_entity.pdbx_description
1 polymer ?
#
loop_
_entity_poly.entity_id
_entity_poly.type
_entity_poly.pdbx_seq_one_letter_code
_entity_poly.pdbx_strand_id
1 'polypeptide(L)'
;PSARSGPHLRIVEEPTSNIIRFRYKCEGRTAGSIPGMNSCSETGKTFPTIEVCNYDGPVIIVVSCVTSDEPFRQHPHWLVSKEEADACKSGIYQKKLPPEERRLVLQKVGIQCAKKLEMRDSLVEREKRNIDPFNAKFDHKDQIDKINRYELRLCYQAFITVGNSKVPLDPIVSSPIYGKSSELTITRLCSCAASANGGNEIIMLCEKIAKDDIEVRFYETA
;
A
#
# COMPACT_ATOMS: atom_id res chain seq x y z
N PRO A 1 -8.62 -37.12 12.08
CA PRO A 1 -8.16 -36.94 10.68
C PRO A 1 -8.39 -35.49 10.22
N SER A 2 -7.46 -34.59 10.53
CA SER A 2 -7.54 -33.20 10.08
C SER A 2 -7.27 -33.14 8.58
N ALA A 3 -8.22 -32.63 7.80
CA ALA A 3 -8.06 -32.40 6.37
C ALA A 3 -6.74 -31.64 6.13
N ARG A 4 -5.78 -32.25 5.42
CA ARG A 4 -4.56 -31.55 5.01
C ARG A 4 -4.98 -30.48 4.02
N SER A 5 -5.10 -29.23 4.48
CA SER A 5 -5.33 -28.09 3.59
C SER A 5 -4.17 -28.00 2.61
N GLY A 6 -4.46 -27.80 1.32
CA GLY A 6 -3.42 -27.64 0.31
C GLY A 6 -2.54 -26.40 0.55
N PRO A 7 -1.51 -26.19 -0.30
CA PRO A 7 -0.74 -24.97 -0.33
C PRO A 7 -1.62 -23.72 -0.37
N HIS A 8 -1.38 -22.75 0.50
CA HIS A 8 -2.14 -21.49 0.55
C HIS A 8 -1.30 -20.35 1.11
N LEU A 9 -1.76 -19.11 0.90
CA LEU A 9 -1.18 -17.92 1.50
C LEU A 9 -1.89 -17.55 2.80
N ARG A 10 -1.14 -16.96 3.74
CA ARG A 10 -1.66 -16.39 4.98
C ARG A 10 -0.98 -15.05 5.27
N ILE A 11 -1.74 -14.03 5.65
CA ILE A 11 -1.17 -12.78 6.17
C ILE A 11 -0.75 -13.00 7.63
N VAL A 12 0.51 -12.71 7.93
CA VAL A 12 1.10 -12.79 9.27
C VAL A 12 1.09 -11.41 9.94
N GLU A 13 1.34 -10.36 9.16
CA GLU A 13 1.32 -8.96 9.59
C GLU A 13 0.56 -8.15 8.54
N GLU A 14 -0.57 -7.60 8.93
CA GLU A 14 -1.36 -6.68 8.08
C GLU A 14 -0.62 -5.35 7.90
N PRO A 15 -0.91 -4.56 6.84
CA PRO A 15 -0.44 -3.19 6.76
C PRO A 15 -1.12 -2.33 7.84
N THR A 16 -0.51 -1.19 8.14
CA THR A 16 -1.06 -0.24 9.11
C THR A 16 -2.48 0.21 8.76
N SER A 17 -3.30 0.39 9.79
CA SER A 17 -4.60 1.08 9.70
C SER A 17 -4.47 2.61 9.79
N ASN A 18 -3.27 3.12 10.09
CA ASN A 18 -3.02 4.56 10.14
C ASN A 18 -2.93 5.15 8.73
N ILE A 19 -3.30 6.43 8.60
CA ILE A 19 -3.20 7.14 7.33
C ILE A 19 -1.72 7.39 7.01
N ILE A 20 -1.25 6.87 5.88
CA ILE A 20 0.11 7.09 5.37
C ILE A 20 0.11 8.02 4.16
N ARG A 21 1.27 8.59 3.83
CA ARG A 21 1.40 9.47 2.65
C ARG A 21 1.78 8.66 1.42
N PHE A 22 0.92 8.67 0.40
CA PHE A 22 1.28 8.17 -0.93
C PHE A 22 2.07 9.25 -1.67
N ARG A 23 3.13 8.85 -2.39
CA ARG A 23 4.07 9.80 -3.00
C ARG A 23 3.89 9.90 -4.51
N TYR A 24 3.92 11.11 -5.06
CA TYR A 24 3.92 11.29 -6.50
C TYR A 24 5.30 11.04 -7.11
N LYS A 25 5.32 10.56 -8.35
CA LYS A 25 6.55 10.38 -9.13
C LYS A 25 7.41 11.66 -9.22
N CYS A 26 6.78 12.83 -9.27
CA CYS A 26 7.47 14.11 -9.37
C CYS A 26 8.08 14.62 -8.06
N GLU A 27 7.84 13.98 -6.89
CA GLU A 27 8.42 14.43 -5.62
C GLU A 27 9.92 14.16 -5.52
N GLY A 28 10.50 13.31 -6.38
CA GLY A 28 11.94 13.01 -6.40
C GLY A 28 12.46 12.28 -5.14
N ARG A 29 11.57 11.94 -4.19
CA ARG A 29 11.85 11.19 -2.97
C ARG A 29 11.35 9.75 -3.10
N THR A 30 11.91 8.85 -2.30
CA THR A 30 11.41 7.48 -2.23
C THR A 30 10.01 7.45 -1.64
N ALA A 31 9.18 6.49 -2.05
CA ALA A 31 7.81 6.35 -1.54
C ALA A 31 7.73 5.90 -0.06
N GLY A 32 8.86 5.77 0.63
CA GLY A 32 8.94 5.21 1.98
C GLY A 32 8.70 3.70 2.01
N SER A 33 8.40 3.19 3.20
CA SER A 33 7.94 1.80 3.41
C SER A 33 6.51 1.82 3.93
N ILE A 34 5.69 0.87 3.51
CA ILE A 34 4.39 0.60 4.12
C ILE A 34 4.66 -0.06 5.49
N PRO A 35 4.28 0.56 6.62
CA PRO A 35 4.48 -0.04 7.93
C PRO A 35 3.44 -1.14 8.19
N GLY A 36 3.80 -2.10 9.03
CA GLY A 36 2.88 -3.13 9.52
C GLY A 36 1.92 -2.57 10.58
N MET A 37 0.85 -3.31 10.84
CA MET A 37 -0.18 -2.97 11.82
C MET A 37 0.35 -2.85 13.25
N ASN A 38 1.34 -3.67 13.61
CA ASN A 38 1.95 -3.70 14.93
C ASN A 38 3.20 -2.80 15.06
N SER A 39 3.47 -1.95 14.06
CA SER A 39 4.59 -1.00 14.12
C SER A 39 4.34 0.06 15.19
N CYS A 40 5.20 0.14 16.21
CA CYS A 40 5.15 1.21 17.19
C CYS A 40 6.56 1.68 17.59
N SER A 41 6.65 2.81 18.29
CA SER A 41 7.91 3.40 18.74
C SER A 41 8.67 2.53 19.76
N GLU A 42 7.94 1.70 20.52
CA GLU A 42 8.50 0.89 21.61
C GLU A 42 9.02 -0.46 21.11
N THR A 43 8.24 -1.16 20.28
CA THR A 43 8.58 -2.51 19.79
C THR A 43 9.34 -2.51 18.46
N GLY A 44 9.39 -1.36 17.79
CA GLY A 44 10.08 -1.17 16.52
C GLY A 44 9.16 -1.25 15.30
N LYS A 45 9.77 -1.07 14.13
CA LYS A 45 9.06 -1.06 12.85
C LYS A 45 8.82 -2.48 12.35
N THR A 46 7.57 -2.83 12.13
CA THR A 46 7.12 -4.03 11.43
C THR A 46 6.70 -3.69 9.99
N PHE A 47 6.48 -4.69 9.16
CA PHE A 47 6.13 -4.52 7.74
C PHE A 47 5.12 -5.58 7.31
N PRO A 48 4.25 -5.28 6.31
CA PRO A 48 3.30 -6.25 5.79
C PRO A 48 4.01 -7.57 5.45
N THR A 49 3.53 -8.66 6.02
CA THR A 49 4.20 -9.96 5.93
C THR A 49 3.19 -11.04 5.61
N ILE A 50 3.51 -11.88 4.62
CA ILE A 50 2.75 -13.08 4.29
C ILE A 50 3.61 -14.33 4.46
N GLU A 51 2.94 -15.45 4.64
CA GLU A 51 3.55 -16.78 4.73
C GLU A 51 2.88 -17.73 3.73
N VAL A 52 3.70 -18.52 3.05
CA VAL A 52 3.25 -19.65 2.22
C VAL A 52 3.17 -20.88 3.12
N CYS A 53 1.96 -21.38 3.33
CA CYS A 53 1.69 -22.53 4.18
C CYS A 53 1.60 -23.82 3.35
N ASN A 54 1.96 -24.97 3.96
CA ASN A 54 1.79 -26.31 3.40
C ASN A 54 2.45 -26.56 2.02
N TYR A 55 3.56 -25.89 1.74
CA TYR A 55 4.31 -26.11 0.51
C TYR A 55 5.79 -25.89 0.74
N ASP A 56 6.62 -26.88 0.35
CA ASP A 56 8.04 -26.87 0.66
C ASP A 56 9.00 -26.42 -0.45
N GLY A 57 8.48 -26.16 -1.65
CA GLY A 57 9.28 -25.83 -2.82
C GLY A 57 9.55 -24.33 -3.00
N PRO A 58 10.15 -23.95 -4.15
CA PRO A 58 10.32 -22.55 -4.54
C PRO A 58 8.96 -21.92 -4.89
N VAL A 59 8.80 -20.63 -4.54
CA VAL A 59 7.56 -19.87 -4.77
C VAL A 59 7.89 -18.55 -5.46
N ILE A 60 7.06 -18.12 -6.41
CA ILE A 60 7.10 -16.74 -6.93
C ILE A 60 5.92 -16.00 -6.33
N ILE A 61 6.18 -14.90 -5.62
CA ILE A 61 5.15 -14.04 -5.07
C ILE A 61 5.09 -12.75 -5.89
N VAL A 62 3.87 -12.34 -6.22
CA VAL A 62 3.55 -11.07 -6.86
C VAL A 62 2.62 -10.29 -5.94
N VAL A 63 2.95 -9.04 -5.67
CA VAL A 63 2.14 -8.11 -4.88
C VAL A 63 1.72 -6.96 -5.79
N SER A 64 0.43 -6.62 -5.77
CA SER A 64 -0.15 -5.53 -6.56
C SER A 64 -1.17 -4.74 -5.75
N CYS A 65 -1.43 -3.50 -6.13
CA CYS A 65 -2.48 -2.71 -5.50
C CYS A 65 -3.83 -2.98 -6.18
N VAL A 66 -4.87 -3.24 -5.40
CA VAL A 66 -6.27 -3.41 -5.83
C VAL A 66 -7.19 -2.42 -5.13
N THR A 67 -8.39 -2.19 -5.68
CA THR A 67 -9.44 -1.38 -5.03
C THR A 67 -9.84 -1.99 -3.70
N SER A 68 -10.35 -1.17 -2.78
CA SER A 68 -10.80 -1.65 -1.47
C SER A 68 -12.03 -2.52 -1.49
N ASP A 69 -12.92 -2.30 -2.46
CA ASP A 69 -14.19 -3.01 -2.59
C ASP A 69 -14.09 -4.17 -3.58
N GLU A 70 -14.88 -5.21 -3.34
CA GLU A 70 -15.09 -6.30 -4.29
C GLU A 70 -15.68 -5.76 -5.61
N PRO A 71 -15.23 -6.23 -6.78
CA PRO A 71 -14.42 -7.44 -7.01
C PRO A 71 -12.89 -7.23 -7.00
N PHE A 72 -12.37 -6.30 -6.17
CA PHE A 72 -10.92 -6.04 -6.01
C PHE A 72 -10.23 -5.77 -7.35
N ARG A 73 -10.72 -4.75 -8.04
CA ARG A 73 -10.24 -4.33 -9.36
C ARG A 73 -8.84 -3.74 -9.26
N GLN A 74 -8.12 -3.66 -10.38
CA GLN A 74 -6.75 -3.13 -10.38
C GLN A 74 -6.73 -1.66 -9.97
N HIS A 75 -5.85 -1.30 -9.04
CA HIS A 75 -5.68 0.08 -8.61
C HIS A 75 -4.61 0.81 -9.45
N PRO A 76 -4.79 2.08 -9.85
CA PRO A 76 -3.81 2.79 -10.69
C PRO A 76 -2.50 3.16 -9.97
N HIS A 77 -2.41 3.03 -8.65
CA HIS A 77 -1.17 3.32 -7.90
C HIS A 77 -0.19 2.16 -7.98
N TRP A 78 1.11 2.48 -7.91
CA TRP A 78 2.20 1.55 -8.11
C TRP A 78 2.94 1.24 -6.82
N LEU A 79 3.38 0.00 -6.67
CA LEU A 79 4.41 -0.35 -5.69
C LEU A 79 5.79 0.01 -6.25
N VAL A 80 6.59 0.71 -5.45
CA VAL A 80 7.94 1.14 -5.84
C VAL A 80 8.92 0.93 -4.69
N SER A 81 10.16 0.59 -5.02
CA SER A 81 11.28 0.51 -4.09
C SER A 81 12.52 1.11 -4.74
N LYS A 82 13.32 1.83 -3.96
CA LYS A 82 14.64 2.31 -4.39
C LYS A 82 15.70 1.21 -4.26
N GLU A 83 15.58 0.39 -3.23
CA GLU A 83 16.56 -0.65 -2.92
C GLU A 83 16.28 -1.93 -3.69
N GLU A 84 15.00 -2.25 -3.91
CA GLU A 84 14.55 -3.42 -4.68
C GLU A 84 13.90 -3.00 -6.00
N ALA A 85 14.55 -2.09 -6.73
CA ALA A 85 14.04 -1.59 -8.01
C ALA A 85 13.80 -2.71 -9.03
N ASP A 86 14.60 -3.77 -8.98
CA ASP A 86 14.42 -4.93 -9.86
C ASP A 86 13.20 -5.79 -9.53
N ALA A 87 12.78 -5.80 -8.26
CA ALA A 87 11.54 -6.47 -7.82
C ALA A 87 10.32 -5.61 -8.15
N CYS A 88 10.46 -4.29 -8.18
CA CYS A 88 9.38 -3.35 -8.50
C CYS A 88 9.35 -2.96 -9.99
N LYS A 89 8.67 -3.76 -10.83
CA LYS A 89 8.52 -3.48 -12.27
C LYS A 89 7.04 -3.36 -12.64
N SER A 90 6.70 -2.37 -13.48
CA SER A 90 5.31 -2.15 -13.93
C SER A 90 4.29 -2.00 -12.79
N GLY A 91 4.72 -1.40 -11.67
CA GLY A 91 3.84 -1.06 -10.54
C GLY A 91 3.42 -2.24 -9.66
N ILE A 92 4.07 -3.39 -9.79
CA ILE A 92 3.96 -4.56 -8.90
C ILE A 92 5.30 -4.83 -8.22
N TYR A 93 5.26 -5.55 -7.10
CA TYR A 93 6.46 -6.12 -6.47
C TYR A 93 6.48 -7.63 -6.72
N GLN A 94 7.59 -8.16 -7.24
CA GLN A 94 7.75 -9.58 -7.49
C GLN A 94 9.03 -10.12 -6.85
N LYS A 95 8.92 -11.17 -6.05
CA LYS A 95 10.07 -11.85 -5.44
C LYS A 95 9.93 -13.37 -5.53
N LYS A 96 11.04 -14.05 -5.81
CA LYS A 96 11.12 -15.51 -5.75
C LYS A 96 11.65 -15.90 -4.38
N LEU A 97 10.86 -16.66 -3.63
CA LEU A 97 11.30 -17.26 -2.37
C LEU A 97 11.94 -18.63 -2.65
N PRO A 98 13.14 -18.89 -2.11
CA PRO A 98 13.75 -20.20 -2.17
C PRO A 98 13.03 -21.19 -1.23
N PRO A 99 13.26 -22.51 -1.37
CA PRO A 99 12.58 -23.54 -0.57
C PRO A 99 12.68 -23.37 0.94
N GLU A 100 13.75 -22.77 1.45
CA GLU A 100 13.98 -22.52 2.87
C GLU A 100 13.21 -21.32 3.44
N GLU A 101 12.73 -20.41 2.57
CA GLU A 101 12.07 -19.17 2.97
C GLU A 101 10.56 -19.26 2.69
N ARG A 102 9.76 -19.24 3.76
CA ARG A 102 8.29 -19.30 3.66
C ARG A 102 7.63 -17.94 3.72
N ARG A 103 8.35 -16.90 4.15
CA ARG A 103 7.79 -15.59 4.45
C ARG A 103 8.30 -14.54 3.49
N LEU A 104 7.38 -13.74 2.98
CA LEU A 104 7.72 -12.49 2.33
C LEU A 104 7.42 -11.34 3.28
N VAL A 105 8.47 -10.61 3.66
CA VAL A 105 8.34 -9.33 4.36
C VAL A 105 8.46 -8.21 3.34
N LEU A 106 7.40 -7.42 3.18
CA LEU A 106 7.35 -6.31 2.21
C LEU A 106 8.00 -5.04 2.78
N GLN A 107 9.29 -5.14 3.09
CA GLN A 107 10.09 -4.04 3.62
C GLN A 107 10.58 -3.13 2.48
N LYS A 108 10.77 -1.83 2.74
CA LYS A 108 11.33 -0.87 1.75
C LYS A 108 10.52 -0.71 0.46
N VAL A 109 9.23 -1.07 0.49
CA VAL A 109 8.29 -0.85 -0.61
C VAL A 109 7.28 0.21 -0.18
N GLY A 110 7.11 1.22 -1.01
CA GLY A 110 6.14 2.29 -0.81
C GLY A 110 5.15 2.39 -1.96
N ILE A 111 4.14 3.23 -1.77
CA ILE A 111 3.07 3.45 -2.75
C ILE A 111 3.33 4.76 -3.50
N GLN A 112 3.54 4.63 -4.81
CA GLN A 112 3.59 5.75 -5.73
C GLN A 112 2.19 6.00 -6.30
N CYS A 113 1.59 7.15 -5.97
CA CYS A 113 0.27 7.51 -6.46
C CYS A 113 0.33 8.11 -7.87
N ALA A 114 -0.62 7.70 -8.72
CA ALA A 114 -0.82 8.25 -10.04
C ALA A 114 -1.64 9.55 -9.97
N LYS A 115 -1.31 10.55 -10.80
CA LYS A 115 -2.14 11.73 -10.96
C LYS A 115 -3.43 11.37 -11.67
N LYS A 116 -4.49 12.18 -11.51
CA LYS A 116 -5.80 11.89 -12.10
C LYS A 116 -5.75 11.64 -13.61
N LEU A 117 -4.99 12.47 -14.32
CA LEU A 117 -4.81 12.36 -15.78
C LEU A 117 -3.99 11.13 -16.20
N GLU A 118 -3.18 10.57 -15.31
CA GLU A 118 -2.27 9.45 -15.59
C GLU A 118 -2.85 8.09 -15.13
N MET A 119 -3.98 8.08 -14.42
CA MET A 119 -4.56 6.86 -13.86
C MET A 119 -5.01 5.88 -14.95
N ARG A 120 -5.57 6.37 -16.06
CA ARG A 120 -5.96 5.52 -17.20
C ARG A 120 -4.75 4.84 -17.81
N ASP A 121 -3.70 5.61 -18.10
CA ASP A 121 -2.46 5.08 -18.68
C ASP A 121 -1.82 4.05 -17.76
N SER A 122 -1.83 4.30 -16.44
CA SER A 122 -1.36 3.33 -15.44
C SER A 122 -2.11 1.99 -15.50
N LEU A 123 -3.44 2.03 -15.65
CA LEU A 123 -4.26 0.82 -15.79
C LEU A 123 -4.03 0.11 -17.12
N VAL A 124 -3.86 0.85 -18.21
CA VAL A 124 -3.53 0.30 -19.54
C VAL A 124 -2.16 -0.40 -19.51
N GLU A 125 -1.16 0.15 -18.83
CA GLU A 125 0.14 -0.51 -18.67
C GLU A 125 0.05 -1.82 -17.87
N ARG A 126 -0.83 -1.88 -16.87
CA ARG A 126 -1.12 -3.13 -16.13
C ARG A 126 -1.86 -4.16 -16.99
N GLU A 127 -2.81 -3.71 -17.81
CA GLU A 127 -3.56 -4.56 -18.74
C GLU A 127 -2.62 -5.22 -19.76
N LYS A 128 -1.68 -4.47 -20.34
CA LYS A 128 -0.64 -5.00 -21.26
C LYS A 128 0.22 -6.10 -20.63
N ARG A 129 0.38 -6.09 -19.30
CA ARG A 129 1.15 -7.07 -18.53
C ARG A 129 0.29 -8.22 -18.00
N ASN A 130 -1.01 -8.19 -18.24
CA ASN A 130 -1.99 -9.14 -17.73
C ASN A 130 -1.96 -9.28 -16.20
N ILE A 131 -1.79 -8.16 -15.48
CA ILE A 131 -1.80 -8.12 -14.02
C ILE A 131 -3.26 -7.99 -13.56
N ASP A 132 -3.97 -9.11 -13.54
CA ASP A 132 -5.38 -9.18 -13.16
C ASP A 132 -5.63 -10.30 -12.15
N PRO A 133 -5.44 -10.05 -10.84
CA PRO A 133 -5.53 -11.10 -9.83
C PRO A 133 -6.92 -11.74 -9.71
N PHE A 134 -7.98 -11.00 -10.03
CA PHE A 134 -9.38 -11.41 -9.85
C PHE A 134 -10.16 -11.50 -11.18
N ASN A 135 -9.45 -11.48 -12.31
CA ASN A 135 -10.04 -11.52 -13.65
C ASN A 135 -11.14 -10.46 -13.87
N ALA A 136 -10.93 -9.25 -13.37
CA ALA A 136 -11.85 -8.12 -13.44
C ALA A 136 -11.84 -7.40 -14.81
N LYS A 137 -10.97 -7.82 -15.74
CA LYS A 137 -10.92 -7.41 -17.16
C LYS A 137 -10.74 -5.91 -17.42
N PHE A 138 -10.26 -5.16 -16.44
CA PHE A 138 -10.00 -3.72 -16.56
C PHE A 138 -11.20 -2.89 -17.07
N ASP A 139 -12.44 -3.34 -16.87
CA ASP A 139 -13.66 -2.67 -17.37
C ASP A 139 -13.86 -1.24 -16.78
N HIS A 140 -13.14 -0.93 -15.70
CA HIS A 140 -13.21 0.32 -14.95
C HIS A 140 -12.12 1.32 -15.35
N LYS A 141 -11.23 0.98 -16.29
CA LYS A 141 -10.11 1.83 -16.71
C LYS A 141 -10.53 3.18 -17.28
N ASP A 142 -11.77 3.28 -17.79
CA ASP A 142 -12.36 4.50 -18.32
C ASP A 142 -13.23 5.25 -17.28
N GLN A 143 -13.44 4.64 -16.10
CA GLN A 143 -14.28 5.17 -15.02
C GLN A 143 -13.42 5.69 -13.86
N ILE A 144 -12.36 6.44 -14.19
CA ILE A 144 -11.35 6.91 -13.24
C ILE A 144 -11.94 7.69 -12.05
N ASP A 145 -13.03 8.43 -12.28
CA ASP A 145 -13.72 9.20 -11.23
C ASP A 145 -14.36 8.33 -10.13
N LYS A 146 -14.60 7.05 -10.40
CA LYS A 146 -15.17 6.10 -9.44
C LYS A 146 -14.10 5.37 -8.61
N ILE A 147 -12.82 5.57 -8.92
CA ILE A 147 -11.72 4.91 -8.21
C ILE A 147 -11.33 5.77 -7.00
N ASN A 148 -11.46 5.22 -5.79
CA ASN A 148 -10.95 5.85 -4.59
C ASN A 148 -9.42 5.88 -4.62
N ARG A 149 -8.82 7.07 -4.68
CA ARG A 149 -7.36 7.25 -4.80
C ARG A 149 -6.64 7.24 -3.47
N TYR A 150 -7.39 7.31 -2.39
CA TYR A 150 -6.91 7.44 -1.02
C TYR A 150 -7.07 6.14 -0.25
N GLU A 151 -7.52 5.08 -0.92
CA GLU A 151 -7.76 3.79 -0.29
C GLU A 151 -7.50 2.68 -1.30
N LEU A 152 -6.68 1.72 -0.90
CA LEU A 152 -6.38 0.53 -1.69
C LEU A 152 -6.04 -0.63 -0.77
N ARG A 153 -5.99 -1.83 -1.30
CA ARG A 153 -5.47 -3.01 -0.60
C ARG A 153 -4.27 -3.60 -1.34
N LEU A 154 -3.42 -4.33 -0.63
CA LEU A 154 -2.40 -5.17 -1.24
C LEU A 154 -3.02 -6.52 -1.59
N CYS A 155 -2.93 -6.91 -2.84
CA CYS A 155 -3.25 -8.26 -3.30
C CYS A 155 -1.96 -9.07 -3.43
N TYR A 156 -1.92 -10.23 -2.79
CA TYR A 156 -0.82 -11.18 -2.84
C TYR A 156 -1.21 -12.38 -3.70
N GLN A 157 -0.44 -12.63 -4.74
CA GLN A 157 -0.53 -13.82 -5.58
C GLN A 157 0.73 -14.67 -5.36
N ALA A 158 0.57 -15.98 -5.30
CA ALA A 158 1.68 -16.91 -5.24
C ALA A 158 1.57 -17.95 -6.35
N PHE A 159 2.72 -18.29 -6.93
CA PHE A 159 2.84 -19.31 -7.95
C PHE A 159 3.85 -20.34 -7.45
N ILE A 160 3.37 -21.56 -7.26
CA ILE A 160 4.18 -22.72 -6.85
C ILE A 160 4.57 -23.56 -8.07
N THR A 161 5.57 -24.41 -7.94
CA THR A 161 5.95 -25.36 -8.98
C THR A 161 5.52 -26.75 -8.55
N VAL A 162 4.64 -27.37 -9.34
CA VAL A 162 4.22 -28.77 -9.16
C VAL A 162 4.68 -29.55 -10.38
N GLY A 163 5.69 -30.41 -10.21
CA GLY A 163 6.40 -31.04 -11.33
C GLY A 163 7.12 -30.00 -12.18
N ASN A 164 6.77 -29.89 -13.47
CA ASN A 164 7.32 -28.88 -14.39
C ASN A 164 6.37 -27.69 -14.63
N SER A 165 5.22 -27.64 -13.96
CA SER A 165 4.19 -26.63 -14.19
C SER A 165 4.13 -25.63 -13.05
N LYS A 166 3.97 -24.35 -13.41
CA LYS A 166 3.65 -23.29 -12.45
C LYS A 166 2.15 -23.29 -12.18
N VAL A 167 1.76 -23.38 -10.92
CA VAL A 167 0.36 -23.42 -10.47
C VAL A 167 0.11 -22.21 -9.57
N PRO A 168 -0.91 -21.38 -9.87
CA PRO A 168 -1.30 -20.27 -8.99
C PRO A 168 -1.99 -20.82 -7.73
N LEU A 169 -1.71 -20.19 -6.59
CA LEU A 169 -2.52 -20.30 -5.38
C LEU A 169 -3.63 -19.24 -5.42
N ASP A 170 -4.66 -19.43 -4.59
CA ASP A 170 -5.71 -18.44 -4.44
C ASP A 170 -5.12 -17.10 -3.95
N PRO A 171 -5.43 -15.98 -4.62
CA PRO A 171 -4.97 -14.68 -4.19
C PRO A 171 -5.62 -14.29 -2.87
N ILE A 172 -4.87 -13.60 -2.01
CA ILE A 172 -5.40 -13.01 -0.78
C ILE A 172 -5.18 -11.51 -0.76
N VAL A 173 -6.06 -10.79 -0.06
CA VAL A 173 -6.07 -9.33 -0.04
C VAL A 173 -5.91 -8.84 1.39
N SER A 174 -5.05 -7.84 1.62
CA SER A 174 -4.85 -7.22 2.93
C SER A 174 -6.07 -6.42 3.39
N SER A 175 -6.01 -6.00 4.65
CA SER A 175 -6.78 -4.86 5.15
C SER A 175 -6.50 -3.58 4.32
N PRO A 176 -7.44 -2.62 4.26
CA PRO A 176 -7.25 -1.38 3.52
C PRO A 176 -6.05 -0.57 4.02
N ILE A 177 -5.37 0.08 3.09
CA ILE A 177 -4.33 1.07 3.33
C ILE A 177 -4.91 2.44 2.97
N TYR A 178 -4.93 3.31 3.96
CA TYR A 178 -5.42 4.67 3.81
C TYR A 178 -4.26 5.61 3.45
N GLY A 179 -4.39 6.26 2.31
CA GLY A 179 -3.46 7.25 1.80
C GLY A 179 -4.00 8.67 1.92
N LYS A 180 -3.12 9.63 2.16
CA LYS A 180 -3.41 11.05 1.90
C LYS A 180 -2.38 11.65 0.95
N SER A 181 -2.83 12.59 0.11
CA SER A 181 -1.95 13.30 -0.83
C SER A 181 -1.09 14.37 -0.16
N SER A 182 -1.52 14.89 0.99
CA SER A 182 -0.82 15.95 1.72
C SER A 182 -0.69 15.60 3.19
N GLU A 183 0.47 15.92 3.74
CA GLU A 183 0.69 15.88 5.18
C GLU A 183 0.28 17.26 5.73
N LEU A 184 -0.57 17.28 6.75
CA LEU A 184 -0.91 18.54 7.41
C LEU A 184 0.29 18.92 8.27
N THR A 185 1.18 19.72 7.69
CA THR A 185 2.39 20.18 8.36
C THR A 185 2.24 21.66 8.69
N ILE A 186 2.36 22.00 9.96
CA ILE A 186 2.54 23.38 10.41
C ILE A 186 4.02 23.71 10.20
N THR A 187 4.31 24.69 9.35
CA THR A 187 5.68 25.12 9.06
C THR A 187 6.14 26.22 10.01
N ARG A 188 5.23 27.12 10.42
CA ARG A 188 5.57 28.20 11.33
C ARG A 188 4.35 28.72 12.08
N LEU A 189 4.57 29.16 13.31
CA LEU A 189 3.63 29.94 14.10
C LEU A 189 4.21 31.32 14.38
N CYS A 190 3.37 32.35 14.43
CA CYS A 190 3.79 33.68 14.87
C CYS A 190 4.06 33.74 16.37
N SER A 191 3.37 32.89 17.16
CA SER A 191 3.58 32.71 18.59
C SER A 191 3.30 31.26 18.99
N CYS A 192 4.07 30.74 19.94
CA CYS A 192 3.86 29.42 20.55
C CYS A 192 3.31 29.53 21.99
N ALA A 193 2.87 30.71 22.41
CA ALA A 193 2.26 30.97 23.70
C ALA A 193 1.06 31.91 23.55
N ALA A 194 0.05 31.70 24.40
CA ALA A 194 -1.18 32.48 24.43
C ALA A 194 -1.74 32.51 25.86
N SER A 195 -2.69 33.42 26.11
CA SER A 195 -3.42 33.47 27.37
C SER A 195 -4.29 32.21 27.53
N ALA A 196 -4.34 31.66 28.74
CA ALA A 196 -5.25 30.56 29.07
C ALA A 196 -6.73 30.95 28.91
N ASN A 197 -7.04 32.25 28.95
CA ASN A 197 -8.41 32.77 28.75
C ASN A 197 -8.82 32.80 27.26
N GLY A 198 -7.92 32.46 26.33
CA GLY A 198 -8.18 32.52 24.89
C GLY A 198 -8.22 33.95 24.33
N GLY A 199 -8.75 34.09 23.10
CA GLY A 199 -8.91 35.38 22.41
C GLY A 199 -7.66 35.91 21.70
N ASN A 200 -6.53 35.20 21.77
CA ASN A 200 -5.33 35.56 21.02
C ASN A 200 -5.48 35.19 19.54
N GLU A 201 -5.23 36.15 18.64
CA GLU A 201 -5.10 35.89 17.21
C GLU A 201 -3.73 35.27 16.91
N ILE A 202 -3.72 34.13 16.23
CA ILE A 202 -2.51 33.38 15.88
C ILE A 202 -2.44 33.19 14.37
N ILE A 203 -1.35 33.65 13.77
CA ILE A 203 -1.03 33.41 12.36
C ILE A 203 -0.22 32.12 12.26
N MET A 204 -0.76 31.15 11.53
CA MET A 204 -0.15 29.84 11.28
C MET A 204 0.16 29.69 9.78
N LEU A 205 1.41 29.37 9.47
CA LEU A 205 1.83 28.94 8.14
C LEU A 205 1.82 27.41 8.09
N CYS A 206 1.20 26.85 7.06
CA CYS A 206 1.09 25.41 6.85
C CYS A 206 1.23 25.05 5.36
N GLU A 207 1.35 23.77 5.05
CA GLU A 207 1.22 23.27 3.67
C GLU A 207 -0.19 23.57 3.12
N LYS A 208 -0.38 23.42 1.79
CA LYS A 208 -1.66 23.70 1.15
C LYS A 208 -2.79 22.85 1.74
N ILE A 209 -3.76 23.52 2.36
CA ILE A 209 -4.97 22.93 2.95
C ILE A 209 -6.21 23.23 2.11
N ALA A 210 -7.23 22.37 2.23
CA ALA A 210 -8.58 22.68 1.77
C ALA A 210 -9.27 23.50 2.86
N LYS A 211 -9.73 24.71 2.54
CA LYS A 211 -10.30 25.65 3.53
C LYS A 211 -11.58 25.12 4.20
N ASP A 212 -12.33 24.29 3.49
CA ASP A 212 -13.63 23.78 3.94
C ASP A 212 -13.51 22.45 4.72
N ASP A 213 -12.30 21.89 4.83
CA ASP A 213 -12.03 20.59 5.47
C ASP A 213 -10.77 20.69 6.33
N ILE A 214 -10.78 21.61 7.30
CA ILE A 214 -9.66 21.86 8.20
C ILE A 214 -10.12 22.40 9.56
N GLU A 215 -9.51 21.91 10.62
CA GLU A 215 -9.65 22.44 11.97
C GLU A 215 -8.28 22.52 12.67
N VAL A 216 -8.14 23.46 13.62
CA VAL A 216 -6.99 23.52 14.52
C VAL A 216 -7.39 22.91 15.85
N ARG A 217 -6.72 21.82 16.23
CA ARG A 217 -6.99 21.10 17.48
C ARG A 217 -5.85 21.29 18.48
N PHE A 218 -6.17 21.87 19.63
CA PHE A 218 -5.29 21.89 20.80
C PHE A 218 -5.54 20.63 21.63
N TYR A 219 -4.48 19.96 22.08
CA TYR A 219 -4.56 18.80 22.95
C TYR A 219 -3.31 18.71 23.82
N GLU A 220 -3.45 18.03 24.96
CA GLU A 220 -2.34 17.69 25.84
C GLU A 220 -2.04 16.19 25.69
N THR A 221 -0.76 15.83 25.61
CA THR A 221 -0.31 14.45 25.65
C THR A 221 0.06 14.10 27.09
N ALA A 222 -0.49 13.02 27.61
CA ALA A 222 -0.14 12.47 28.92
C ALA A 222 1.31 11.97 28.97
#